data_AF-A0A820PYF9-F1
#
_entry.id   AF-A0A820PYF9-F1
#
_cell.length_a   1.000
_cell.length_b   1.000
_cell.length_c   1.000
_cell.angle_alpha   90.00
_cell.angle_beta   90.00
_cell.angle_gamma   90.00
#
_symmetry.space_group_name_H-M   'P 1'
#
loop_
_entity.id
_entity.type
_entity.pdbx_description
1 polymer ?
#
loop_
_entity_poly.entity_id
_entity_poly.type
_entity_poly.pdbx_seq_one_letter_code
_entity_poly.pdbx_strand_id
1 'polypeptide(L)'
;SLISMAYGQIGMIQASAGFFTYLVIMADNGFWPSRLLGLRKSWESKTINDLEDSYGQEWTYNQRKTLEYTCHTAFFVSIVVVQWADLIICKTRRNSLFHQGMNNWMLNFGLVFETVLAAALCYTPYLDKGL
;
A
#
# COMPACT_ATOMS: atom_id res chain seq x y z
N SER A 1 13.93 -18.25 -18.42
CA SER A 1 12.50 -18.41 -18.11
C SER A 1 12.11 -18.12 -16.66
N LEU A 2 12.97 -18.36 -15.65
CA LEU A 2 12.68 -18.04 -14.24
C LEU A 2 12.58 -16.52 -13.93
N ILE A 3 13.36 -15.68 -14.61
CA ILE A 3 13.38 -14.22 -14.42
C ILE A 3 12.10 -13.56 -14.96
N SER A 4 11.52 -14.09 -16.05
CA SER A 4 10.29 -13.53 -16.65
C SER A 4 9.03 -13.86 -15.84
N MET A 5 8.93 -15.05 -15.24
CA MET A 5 7.85 -15.36 -14.29
C MET A 5 7.95 -14.53 -13.02
N ALA A 6 9.15 -14.46 -12.42
CA ALA A 6 9.34 -13.77 -11.15
C ALA A 6 9.16 -12.25 -11.28
N TYR A 7 9.77 -11.59 -12.26
CA TYR A 7 9.64 -10.13 -12.37
C TYR A 7 8.35 -9.69 -13.08
N GLY A 8 7.85 -10.49 -14.03
CA GLY A 8 6.65 -10.15 -14.78
C GLY A 8 5.37 -10.40 -13.98
N GLN A 9 5.17 -11.62 -13.46
CA GLN A 9 3.87 -11.98 -12.85
C GLN A 9 3.77 -11.48 -11.41
N ILE A 10 4.83 -11.61 -10.61
CA ILE A 10 4.81 -11.19 -9.21
C ILE A 10 4.79 -9.66 -9.10
N GLY A 11 5.61 -8.97 -9.91
CA GLY A 11 5.63 -7.51 -9.96
C GLY A 11 4.29 -6.90 -10.38
N MET A 12 3.58 -7.52 -11.34
CA MET A 12 2.23 -7.10 -11.72
C MET A 12 1.22 -7.29 -10.58
N ILE A 13 1.30 -8.41 -9.84
CA ILE A 13 0.42 -8.65 -8.68
C ILE A 13 0.69 -7.61 -7.59
N GLN A 14 1.95 -7.35 -7.27
CA GLN A 14 2.34 -6.34 -6.28
C GLN A 14 1.87 -4.93 -6.67
N ALA A 15 2.06 -4.53 -7.93
CA ALA A 15 1.57 -3.25 -8.43
C ALA A 15 0.03 -3.16 -8.36
N SER A 16 -0.67 -4.24 -8.72
CA SER A 16 -2.12 -4.29 -8.65
C SER A 16 -2.66 -4.22 -7.21
N ALA A 17 -2.00 -4.88 -6.25
CA ALA A 17 -2.37 -4.85 -4.85
C ALA A 17 -2.16 -3.46 -4.22
N GLY A 18 -1.05 -2.80 -4.54
CA GLY A 18 -0.80 -1.41 -4.15
C GLY A 18 -1.87 -0.48 -4.72
N PHE A 19 -2.13 -0.56 -6.03
CA PHE A 19 -3.13 0.29 -6.68
C PHE A 19 -4.55 0.03 -6.15
N PHE A 20 -4.89 -1.23 -5.86
CA PHE A 20 -6.14 -1.59 -5.24
C PHE A 20 -6.28 -0.95 -3.85
N THR A 21 -5.24 -1.02 -3.01
CA THR A 21 -5.25 -0.40 -1.68
C THR A 21 -5.45 1.12 -1.76
N TYR A 22 -4.77 1.77 -2.71
CA TYR A 22 -4.95 3.20 -2.99
C TYR A 22 -6.39 3.54 -3.38
N LEU A 23 -6.98 2.79 -4.31
CA LEU A 23 -8.36 3.02 -4.76
C LEU A 23 -9.38 2.78 -3.64
N VAL A 24 -9.18 1.77 -2.80
CA VAL A 24 -10.07 1.47 -1.67
C VAL A 24 -10.06 2.62 -0.66
N ILE A 25 -8.89 3.14 -0.28
CA ILE A 25 -8.79 4.25 0.68
C ILE A 25 -9.42 5.52 0.10
N MET A 26 -9.17 5.81 -1.18
CA MET A 26 -9.81 6.94 -1.85
C MET A 26 -11.33 6.80 -1.91
N ALA A 27 -11.84 5.61 -2.25
CA ALA A 27 -13.27 5.34 -2.31
C ALA A 27 -13.95 5.45 -0.94
N ASP A 28 -13.30 4.96 0.11
CA ASP A 28 -13.79 5.06 1.50
C ASP A 28 -13.89 6.52 1.96
N ASN A 29 -12.98 7.38 1.48
CA ASN A 29 -13.00 8.83 1.70
C ASN A 29 -13.88 9.60 0.69
N GLY A 30 -14.70 8.92 -0.12
CA GLY A 30 -15.66 9.56 -1.05
C GLY A 30 -15.13 9.91 -2.44
N PHE A 31 -13.86 9.61 -2.73
CA PHE A 31 -13.27 9.76 -4.06
C PHE A 31 -13.32 8.46 -4.83
N TRP A 32 -14.42 8.26 -5.58
CA TRP A 32 -14.61 7.06 -6.37
C TRP A 32 -13.56 6.96 -7.49
N PRO A 33 -13.12 5.74 -7.87
CA PRO A 33 -12.14 5.53 -8.93
C PRO A 33 -12.49 6.22 -10.26
N SER A 34 -13.78 6.30 -10.59
CA SER A 34 -14.28 6.98 -11.79
C SER A 34 -14.09 8.50 -11.73
N ARG A 35 -14.29 9.12 -10.56
CA ARG A 35 -14.14 10.57 -10.36
C ARG A 35 -12.67 10.99 -10.27
N LEU A 36 -11.79 10.10 -9.77
CA LEU A 36 -10.34 10.31 -9.70
C LEU A 36 -9.69 10.57 -11.07
N LEU A 37 -10.25 10.02 -12.15
CA LEU A 37 -9.75 10.23 -13.51
C LEU A 37 -9.99 11.67 -13.98
N GLY A 38 -8.91 12.44 -14.12
CA GLY A 38 -8.96 13.85 -14.54
C GLY A 38 -9.01 14.86 -13.40
N LEU A 39 -9.18 14.41 -12.15
CA LEU A 39 -9.21 15.26 -10.96
C LEU A 39 -7.86 15.89 -10.59
N ARG A 40 -6.75 15.40 -11.16
CA ARG A 40 -5.39 15.81 -10.78
C ARG A 40 -5.14 17.32 -10.82
N LYS A 41 -5.60 18.02 -11.87
CA LYS A 41 -5.40 19.48 -11.99
C LYS A 41 -6.08 20.23 -10.85
N SER A 42 -7.31 19.86 -10.53
CA SER A 42 -8.06 20.45 -9.42
C SER A 42 -7.50 20.00 -8.06
N TRP A 43 -7.00 18.76 -7.97
CA TRP A 43 -6.35 18.19 -6.79
C TRP A 43 -5.07 18.94 -6.38
N GLU A 44 -4.23 19.31 -7.35
CA GLU A 44 -2.96 20.00 -7.10
C GLU A 44 -3.12 21.52 -6.92
N SER A 45 -4.24 22.10 -7.34
CA SER A 45 -4.52 23.54 -7.18
C SER A 45 -4.74 23.92 -5.72
N LYS A 46 -3.90 24.83 -5.21
CA LYS A 46 -4.02 25.43 -3.86
C LYS A 46 -5.16 26.45 -3.75
N THR A 47 -5.64 26.95 -4.88
CA THR A 47 -6.67 27.99 -4.94
C THR A 47 -8.08 27.43 -4.75
N ILE A 48 -8.26 26.12 -4.97
CA ILE A 48 -9.53 25.41 -4.83
C ILE A 48 -9.57 24.82 -3.41
N ASN A 49 -10.49 25.28 -2.57
CA ASN A 49 -10.68 24.77 -1.20
C ASN A 49 -12.04 24.10 -0.98
N ASP A 50 -12.80 23.98 -2.07
CA ASP A 50 -14.18 23.56 -2.21
C ASP A 50 -14.27 22.37 -3.18
N LEU A 51 -13.26 21.48 -3.17
CA LEU A 51 -13.27 20.32 -4.07
C LEU A 51 -14.31 19.33 -3.57
N GLU A 52 -15.43 19.23 -4.28
CA GLU A 52 -16.51 18.32 -3.96
C GLU A 52 -16.09 16.85 -4.24
N ASP A 53 -16.36 15.97 -3.28
CA ASP A 53 -16.24 14.52 -3.45
C ASP A 53 -17.51 13.91 -4.07
N SER A 54 -17.63 12.58 -4.11
CA SER A 54 -18.81 11.93 -4.70
C SER A 54 -20.02 11.85 -3.76
N TYR A 55 -19.85 12.20 -2.49
CA TYR A 55 -20.91 12.29 -1.49
C TYR A 55 -21.45 13.72 -1.33
N GLY A 56 -20.84 14.70 -1.99
CA GLY A 56 -21.21 16.12 -1.91
C GLY A 56 -20.50 16.88 -0.79
N GLN A 57 -19.41 16.33 -0.25
CA GLN A 57 -18.58 16.97 0.77
C GLN A 57 -17.48 17.82 0.13
N GLU A 58 -17.25 19.01 0.67
CA GLU A 58 -16.18 19.91 0.23
C GLU A 58 -14.86 19.60 0.95
N TRP A 59 -13.78 19.45 0.18
CA TRP A 59 -12.45 19.16 0.69
C TRP A 59 -11.48 20.32 0.46
N THR A 60 -10.88 20.80 1.55
CA THR A 60 -9.81 21.82 1.50
C THR A 60 -8.52 21.25 0.94
N TYR A 61 -7.61 22.11 0.45
CA TYR A 61 -6.30 21.66 -0.04
C TYR A 61 -5.51 20.82 0.97
N ASN A 62 -5.52 21.23 2.24
CA ASN A 62 -4.78 20.54 3.29
C ASN A 62 -5.34 19.13 3.56
N GLN A 63 -6.67 18.99 3.65
CA GLN A 63 -7.31 17.68 3.85
C GLN A 63 -7.01 16.71 2.70
N ARG A 64 -7.05 17.21 1.46
CA ARG A 64 -6.69 16.42 0.27
C ARG A 64 -5.25 15.95 0.31
N LYS A 65 -4.32 16.83 0.69
CA LYS A 65 -2.91 16.46 0.85
C LYS A 65 -2.68 15.45 1.96
N THR A 66 -3.36 15.59 3.10
CA THR A 66 -3.32 14.60 4.17
C THR A 66 -3.80 13.23 3.67
N LEU A 67 -4.92 13.19 2.95
CA LEU A 67 -5.43 11.94 2.37
C LEU A 67 -4.46 11.33 1.34
N GLU A 68 -3.86 12.16 0.48
CA GLU A 68 -2.84 11.73 -0.49
C GLU A 68 -1.62 11.10 0.20
N TYR A 69 -1.11 11.70 1.28
CA TYR A 69 -0.01 11.13 2.07
C TYR A 69 -0.39 9.81 2.75
N THR A 70 -1.61 9.70 3.27
CA THR A 70 -2.13 8.45 3.82
C THR A 70 -2.19 7.36 2.76
N CYS A 71 -2.66 7.69 1.55
CA CYS A 71 -2.70 6.77 0.43
C CYS A 71 -1.31 6.29 0.00
N HIS A 72 -0.31 7.19 -0.05
CA HIS A 72 1.09 6.81 -0.34
C HIS A 72 1.67 5.86 0.71
N THR A 73 1.42 6.14 1.98
CA THR A 73 1.87 5.28 3.08
C THR A 73 1.20 3.90 2.99
N ALA A 74 -0.11 3.85 2.77
CA ALA A 74 -0.83 2.59 2.64
C ALA A 74 -0.42 1.78 1.40
N PHE A 75 -0.12 2.44 0.29
CA PHE A 75 0.45 1.80 -0.90
C PHE A 75 1.80 1.12 -0.57
N PHE A 76 2.66 1.81 0.18
CA PHE A 76 3.92 1.24 0.65
C PHE A 76 3.71 0.04 1.59
N VAL A 77 2.79 0.14 2.55
CA VAL A 77 2.46 -0.98 3.45
C VAL A 77 1.94 -2.18 2.67
N SER A 78 1.06 -1.96 1.69
CA SER A 78 0.55 -3.01 0.80
C SER A 78 1.68 -3.73 0.05
N ILE A 79 2.66 -2.99 -0.45
CA ILE A 79 3.88 -3.56 -1.05
C ILE A 79 4.63 -4.46 -0.08
N VAL A 80 4.85 -4.03 1.16
CA VAL A 80 5.55 -4.83 2.18
C VAL A 80 4.80 -6.13 2.48
N VAL A 81 3.47 -6.08 2.57
CA VAL A 81 2.63 -7.26 2.79
C VAL A 81 2.69 -8.24 1.62
N VAL A 82 2.72 -7.76 0.38
CA VAL A 82 2.88 -8.64 -0.79
C VAL A 82 4.27 -9.28 -0.83
N GLN A 83 5.32 -8.52 -0.51
CA GLN A 83 6.69 -9.05 -0.39
C GLN A 83 6.77 -10.19 0.63
N TRP A 84 6.10 -10.04 1.78
CA TRP A 84 5.99 -11.10 2.78
C TRP A 84 5.39 -12.39 2.20
N ALA A 85 4.27 -12.27 1.48
CA ALA A 85 3.62 -13.41 0.84
C ALA A 85 4.53 -14.07 -0.22
N ASP A 86 5.21 -13.27 -1.04
CA ASP A 86 6.14 -13.75 -2.06
C ASP A 86 7.38 -14.44 -1.46
N LEU A 87 7.92 -13.94 -0.34
CA LEU A 87 9.02 -14.57 0.38
C LEU A 87 8.62 -15.95 0.91
N ILE A 88 7.39 -16.10 1.44
CA ILE A 88 6.85 -17.38 1.89
C ILE A 88 6.65 -18.35 0.72
N ILE A 89 6.11 -17.87 -0.40
CA ILE A 89 5.86 -18.69 -1.60
C ILE A 89 7.18 -19.13 -2.25
N CYS A 90 8.16 -18.22 -2.38
CA CYS A 90 9.48 -18.52 -2.91
C CYS A 90 10.22 -19.56 -2.05
N LYS A 91 10.02 -19.54 -0.73
CA LYS A 91 10.55 -20.56 0.19
C LYS A 91 9.92 -21.94 -0.03
N THR A 92 8.64 -21.99 -0.34
CA THR A 92 7.85 -23.23 -0.51
C THR A 92 8.10 -23.91 -1.87
N ARG A 93 8.86 -23.29 -2.78
CA ARG A 93 9.10 -23.80 -4.15
C ARG A 93 9.99 -25.05 -4.26
N ARG A 94 10.69 -25.47 -3.19
CA ARG A 94 11.57 -26.66 -3.21
C ARG A 94 11.24 -27.74 -2.18
N ASN A 95 10.53 -27.43 -1.10
CA ASN A 95 10.04 -28.42 -0.14
C ASN A 95 8.83 -27.83 0.60
N SER A 96 7.83 -28.65 0.92
CA SER A 96 6.66 -28.21 1.69
C SER A 96 7.09 -27.63 3.04
N LEU A 97 6.48 -26.51 3.47
CA LEU A 97 6.76 -25.82 4.75
C LEU A 97 6.76 -26.78 5.95
N PHE A 98 5.93 -27.82 5.88
CA PHE A 98 5.80 -28.85 6.91
C PHE A 98 6.97 -29.83 7.01
N HIS A 99 7.73 -30.03 5.94
CA HIS A 99 8.78 -31.05 5.88
C HIS A 99 10.19 -30.50 6.16
N GLN A 100 10.41 -29.19 5.99
CA GLN A 100 11.75 -28.59 6.04
C GLN A 100 12.10 -27.93 7.38
N GLY A 101 11.12 -27.46 8.15
CA GLY A 101 11.34 -26.72 9.40
C GLY A 101 12.00 -25.33 9.20
N MET A 102 11.63 -24.36 10.03
CA MET A 102 12.11 -22.95 9.97
C MET A 102 13.51 -22.76 10.58
N ASN A 103 14.52 -23.55 10.18
CA ASN A 103 15.90 -23.45 10.73
C ASN A 103 16.78 -22.35 10.11
N ASN A 104 16.25 -21.52 9.19
CA ASN A 104 17.04 -20.46 8.57
C ASN A 104 16.87 -19.15 9.36
N TRP A 105 17.83 -18.88 10.25
CA TRP A 105 17.85 -17.71 11.12
C TRP A 105 17.74 -16.38 10.36
N MET A 106 18.45 -16.22 9.24
CA MET A 106 18.44 -14.98 8.44
C MET A 106 17.05 -14.68 7.85
N LEU A 107 16.33 -15.73 7.44
CA LEU A 107 14.99 -15.57 6.89
C LEU A 107 13.95 -15.28 7.98
N ASN A 108 14.06 -15.92 9.14
CA ASN A 108 13.21 -15.61 10.29
C ASN A 108 13.45 -14.18 10.80
N PHE A 109 14.71 -13.72 10.80
CA PHE A 109 15.05 -12.34 11.14
C PHE A 109 14.44 -11.34 10.14
N GLY A 110 14.56 -11.59 8.84
CA GLY A 110 13.93 -10.76 7.81
C GLY A 110 12.41 -10.65 7.97
N LEU A 111 11.74 -11.78 8.19
CA LEU A 111 10.31 -11.84 8.49
C LEU A 111 9.93 -11.01 9.71
N VAL A 112 10.64 -11.19 10.84
CA VAL A 112 10.37 -10.44 12.07
C VAL A 112 10.64 -8.96 11.87
N PHE A 113 11.72 -8.59 11.19
CA PHE A 113 12.05 -7.20 10.90
C PHE A 113 10.97 -6.52 10.03
N GLU A 114 10.53 -7.18 8.96
CA GLU A 114 9.42 -6.68 8.13
C GLU A 114 8.12 -6.56 8.93
N THR A 115 7.82 -7.53 9.80
CA THR A 115 6.63 -7.49 10.66
C THR A 115 6.70 -6.34 11.66
N VAL A 116 7.87 -6.09 12.24
CA VAL A 116 8.12 -4.95 13.14
C VAL A 116 8.06 -3.63 12.37
N LEU A 117 8.50 -3.58 11.12
CA LEU A 117 8.43 -2.37 10.29
C LEU A 117 6.99 -2.07 9.83
N ALA A 118 6.23 -3.09 9.43
CA ALA A 118 4.81 -2.97 9.12
C ALA A 118 4.00 -2.60 10.37
N ALA A 119 4.27 -3.24 11.52
CA ALA A 119 3.66 -2.88 12.79
C ALA A 119 4.06 -1.47 13.20
N ALA A 120 5.33 -1.09 13.08
CA ALA A 120 5.79 0.26 13.35
C ALA A 120 5.10 1.27 12.44
N LEU A 121 4.87 1.00 11.16
CA LEU A 121 4.14 1.91 10.26
C LEU A 121 2.63 1.98 10.53
N CYS A 122 2.01 0.87 10.94
CA CYS A 122 0.60 0.86 11.36
C CYS A 122 0.39 1.52 12.74
N TYR A 123 1.34 1.34 13.67
CA TYR A 123 1.29 1.82 15.06
C TYR A 123 2.07 3.11 15.32
N THR A 124 2.87 3.58 14.38
CA THR A 124 3.16 5.01 14.25
C THR A 124 2.08 5.57 13.34
N PRO A 125 0.92 5.94 13.89
CA PRO A 125 0.08 6.86 13.15
C PRO A 125 0.94 8.10 12.98
N TYR A 126 1.50 8.32 11.80
CA TYR A 126 2.02 9.61 11.37
C TYR A 126 0.86 10.60 11.14
N LEU A 127 -0.18 10.47 11.96
CA LEU A 127 -1.51 11.05 11.81
C LEU A 127 -2.23 11.20 13.16
N ASP A 128 -1.51 11.55 14.24
CA ASP A 128 -2.20 12.15 15.40
C ASP A 128 -1.45 13.29 16.12
N LYS A 129 -0.11 13.44 16.02
CA LYS A 129 0.60 14.49 16.79
C LYS A 129 1.77 15.15 16.05
N GLY A 130 1.43 15.87 14.98
CA GLY A 130 2.27 16.92 14.39
C GLY A 130 1.46 18.19 14.18
N LEU A 131 0.76 18.62 15.23
CA LEU A 131 0.32 20.01 15.42
C LEU A 131 1.52 20.96 15.32
#